data_AF-A0A1M5QQP0-F1
#
_entry.id   AF-A0A1M5QQP0-F1
#
_cell.length_a   1.000
_cell.length_b   1.000
_cell.length_c   1.000
_cell.angle_alpha   90.00
_cell.angle_beta   90.00
_cell.angle_gamma   90.00
#
_symmetry.space_group_name_H-M   'P 1'
#
loop_
_entity.id
_entity.type
_entity.pdbx_description
1 polymer ?
#
loop_
_entity_poly.entity_id
_entity_poly.type
_entity_poly.pdbx_seq_one_letter_code
_entity_poly.pdbx_strand_id
1 'polypeptide(L)'
;MVLHFNVKGESRKAMVKAIEKELGVKARYLGVPSCSYEVGNYIVGKNGELEFADDLGMEETSGIIDACVMATGVSPKEWENNTDEPESEPQGEITGVTVAMPIDKVKVGNLTALIDSKAGLIKKALGIADLGISIDEDKVSFPWFSTEIEPETLQTYTRFIAALCKMSVNQKRIQAKDKKVDNEIYAFRCFLLRLGFIGNEYKADRKILLKNLQGSAAFKNGTKGGEE
;
A
#
# COMPACT_ATOMS: atom_id res chain seq x y z
N MET A 1 27.84 -9.86 -9.77
CA MET A 1 26.42 -9.44 -9.70
C MET A 1 25.96 -8.96 -11.07
N VAL A 2 24.73 -9.27 -11.48
CA VAL A 2 24.12 -8.76 -12.72
C VAL A 2 22.86 -8.00 -12.32
N LEU A 3 22.69 -6.78 -12.82
CA LEU A 3 21.50 -5.94 -12.60
C LEU A 3 20.77 -5.71 -13.91
N HIS A 4 19.49 -6.06 -13.98
CA HIS A 4 18.70 -5.87 -15.18
C HIS A 4 17.95 -4.51 -15.18
N PHE A 5 18.47 -3.51 -15.92
CA PHE A 5 17.80 -2.21 -16.13
C PHE A 5 16.77 -2.25 -17.28
N ASN A 6 16.77 -3.29 -18.13
CA ASN A 6 15.83 -3.48 -19.25
C ASN A 6 15.69 -2.26 -20.19
N VAL A 7 16.79 -1.52 -20.40
CA VAL A 7 16.82 -0.28 -21.20
C VAL A 7 17.23 -0.56 -22.65
N LYS A 8 16.58 0.14 -23.60
CA LYS A 8 16.83 -0.02 -25.04
C LYS A 8 17.50 1.23 -25.64
N GLY A 9 18.44 1.02 -26.57
CA GLY A 9 18.89 2.07 -27.49
C GLY A 9 19.62 3.26 -26.84
N GLU A 10 18.99 4.44 -26.84
CA GLU A 10 19.57 5.71 -26.37
C GLU A 10 19.85 5.71 -24.86
N SER A 11 18.94 5.15 -24.06
CA SER A 11 19.12 5.01 -22.61
C SER A 11 20.31 4.12 -22.25
N ARG A 12 20.64 3.13 -23.11
CA ARG A 12 21.82 2.30 -22.95
C ARG A 12 23.12 3.09 -23.13
N LYS A 13 23.15 4.00 -24.12
CA LYS A 13 24.31 4.88 -24.33
C LYS A 13 24.45 5.90 -23.20
N ALA A 14 23.33 6.38 -22.65
CA ALA A 14 23.33 7.26 -21.48
C ALA A 14 23.92 6.55 -20.25
N MET A 15 23.54 5.29 -20.02
CA MET A 15 24.07 4.44 -18.95
C MET A 15 25.59 4.22 -19.10
N VAL A 16 26.05 3.83 -20.30
CA VAL A 16 27.49 3.68 -20.58
C VAL A 16 28.25 4.99 -20.33
N LYS A 17 27.70 6.12 -20.79
CA LYS A 17 28.32 7.45 -20.59
C LYS A 17 28.34 7.89 -19.13
N ALA A 18 27.34 7.50 -18.34
CA ALA A 18 27.31 7.74 -16.90
C ALA A 18 28.42 6.95 -16.20
N ILE A 19 28.59 5.67 -16.54
CA ILE A 19 29.65 4.82 -16.00
C ILE A 19 31.04 5.34 -16.44
N GLU A 20 31.20 5.79 -17.69
CA GLU A 20 32.43 6.42 -18.17
C GLU A 20 32.81 7.68 -17.39
N LYS A 21 31.80 8.48 -17.00
CA LYS A 21 32.01 9.72 -16.24
C LYS A 21 32.45 9.44 -14.80
N GLU A 22 31.87 8.41 -14.19
CA GLU A 22 32.13 8.07 -12.79
C GLU A 22 33.47 7.36 -12.62
N LEU A 23 33.81 6.38 -13.47
CA LEU A 23 35.10 5.71 -13.44
C LEU A 23 36.23 6.49 -14.12
N GLY A 24 35.89 7.47 -14.98
CA GLY A 24 36.86 8.13 -15.84
C GLY A 24 37.51 7.21 -16.90
N VAL A 25 37.00 5.98 -17.06
CA VAL A 25 37.49 4.97 -18.01
C VAL A 25 36.59 4.96 -19.24
N LYS A 26 37.18 4.96 -20.44
CA LYS A 26 36.43 4.90 -21.70
C LYS A 26 35.83 3.51 -21.92
N ALA A 27 34.58 3.46 -22.37
CA ALA A 27 33.87 2.24 -22.70
C ALA A 27 34.47 1.56 -23.94
N ARG A 28 34.73 0.27 -23.83
CA ARG A 28 35.18 -0.59 -24.92
C ARG A 28 34.03 -1.44 -25.42
N TYR A 29 33.73 -1.37 -26.71
CA TYR A 29 32.68 -2.19 -27.31
C TYR A 29 33.21 -3.59 -27.70
N LEU A 30 32.54 -4.65 -27.23
CA LEU A 30 32.98 -6.05 -27.37
C LEU A 30 32.54 -6.74 -28.67
N GLY A 31 31.74 -6.08 -29.53
CA GLY A 31 31.34 -6.63 -30.85
C GLY A 31 30.24 -7.70 -30.78
N VAL A 32 29.95 -8.35 -31.91
CA VAL A 32 28.90 -9.39 -32.04
C VAL A 32 29.43 -10.76 -31.58
N PRO A 33 28.59 -11.67 -31.03
CA PRO A 33 27.12 -11.62 -30.95
C PRO A 33 26.55 -10.94 -29.69
N SER A 34 27.37 -10.68 -28.67
CA SER A 34 26.92 -10.14 -27.37
C SER A 34 26.54 -8.65 -27.43
N CYS A 35 27.18 -7.88 -28.32
CA CYS A 35 27.01 -6.43 -28.46
C CYS A 35 27.18 -5.66 -27.14
N SER A 36 27.99 -6.14 -26.19
CA SER A 36 28.18 -5.56 -24.85
C SER A 36 29.23 -4.43 -24.82
N TYR A 37 29.14 -3.53 -23.84
CA TYR A 37 30.17 -2.51 -23.56
C TYR A 37 30.88 -2.85 -22.25
N GLU A 38 32.19 -2.86 -22.25
CA GLU A 38 33.05 -3.03 -21.08
C GLU A 38 33.56 -1.66 -20.63
N VAL A 39 33.31 -1.29 -19.38
CA VAL A 39 33.75 -0.02 -18.78
C VAL A 39 34.47 -0.34 -17.46
N GLY A 40 35.78 -0.48 -17.52
CA GLY A 40 36.57 -0.95 -16.37
C GLY A 40 36.10 -2.33 -15.92
N ASN A 41 35.57 -2.42 -14.70
CA ASN A 41 35.08 -3.67 -14.10
C ASN A 41 33.58 -3.90 -14.29
N TYR A 42 32.92 -3.07 -15.12
CA TYR A 42 31.48 -3.13 -15.40
C TYR A 42 31.24 -3.53 -16.85
N ILE A 43 30.26 -4.41 -17.09
CA ILE A 43 29.87 -4.87 -18.42
C ILE A 43 28.39 -4.55 -18.63
N VAL A 44 28.09 -3.77 -19.66
CA VAL A 44 26.73 -3.38 -20.05
C VAL A 44 26.25 -4.20 -21.23
N GLY A 45 25.34 -5.15 -20.97
CA GLY A 45 24.69 -6.01 -21.95
C GLY A 45 23.76 -5.29 -22.93
N LYS A 46 23.33 -6.00 -23.97
CA LYS A 46 22.50 -5.49 -25.08
C LYS A 46 21.13 -4.98 -24.63
N ASN A 47 20.56 -5.59 -23.59
CA ASN A 47 19.25 -5.24 -23.02
C ASN A 47 19.35 -4.32 -21.80
N GLY A 48 20.51 -3.70 -21.55
CA GLY A 48 20.71 -2.88 -20.36
C GLY A 48 20.91 -3.73 -19.10
N GLU A 49 21.76 -4.75 -19.19
CA GLU A 49 22.15 -5.58 -18.06
C GLU A 49 23.50 -5.08 -17.58
N LEU A 50 23.64 -4.67 -16.32
CA LEU A 50 24.89 -4.21 -15.74
C LEU A 50 25.50 -5.36 -14.94
N GLU A 51 26.54 -5.96 -15.46
CA GLU A 51 27.32 -6.99 -14.77
C GLU A 51 28.58 -6.37 -14.17
N PHE A 52 28.84 -6.65 -12.90
CA PHE A 52 30.06 -6.25 -12.22
C PHE A 52 30.46 -7.29 -11.17
N ALA A 53 31.74 -7.31 -10.81
CA ALA A 53 32.25 -8.27 -9.83
C ALA A 53 31.85 -7.85 -8.40
N ASP A 54 31.56 -8.84 -7.54
CA ASP A 54 31.03 -8.67 -6.17
C ASP A 54 32.12 -8.28 -5.14
N ASP A 55 33.37 -8.17 -5.60
CA ASP A 55 34.56 -7.79 -4.83
C ASP A 55 34.86 -6.27 -4.92
N LEU A 56 34.05 -5.52 -5.67
CA LEU A 56 34.17 -4.08 -5.78
C LEU A 56 33.60 -3.42 -4.52
N GLY A 57 34.36 -2.51 -3.92
CA GLY A 57 33.95 -1.81 -2.70
C GLY A 57 32.55 -1.21 -2.82
N MET A 58 31.70 -1.45 -1.83
CA MET A 58 30.31 -0.96 -1.74
C MET A 58 30.14 0.54 -2.06
N GLU A 59 31.16 1.34 -1.75
CA GLU A 59 31.15 2.79 -1.95
C GLU A 59 31.21 3.18 -3.43
N GLU A 60 31.98 2.45 -4.25
CA GLU A 60 32.11 2.74 -5.69
C GLU A 60 30.93 2.19 -6.50
N THR A 61 30.40 1.03 -6.11
CA THR A 61 29.28 0.37 -6.80
C THR A 61 27.97 1.14 -6.63
N SER A 62 27.69 1.67 -5.44
CA SER A 62 26.48 2.44 -5.15
C SER A 62 26.39 3.73 -5.97
N GLY A 63 27.48 4.50 -6.10
CA GLY A 63 27.51 5.74 -6.89
C GLY A 63 27.27 5.49 -8.39
N ILE A 64 27.80 4.37 -8.90
CA ILE A 64 27.60 3.98 -10.31
C ILE A 64 26.15 3.56 -10.56
N ILE A 65 25.53 2.89 -9.61
CA ILE A 65 24.14 2.45 -9.72
C ILE A 65 23.20 3.64 -9.63
N ASP A 66 23.44 4.58 -8.71
CA ASP A 66 22.67 5.83 -8.63
C ASP A 66 22.81 6.66 -9.93
N ALA A 67 24.02 6.78 -10.47
CA ALA A 67 24.25 7.43 -11.77
C ALA A 67 23.52 6.71 -12.92
N CYS A 68 23.44 5.37 -12.90
CA CYS A 68 22.67 4.59 -13.87
C CYS A 68 21.16 4.81 -13.71
N VAL A 69 20.64 4.87 -12.48
CA VAL A 69 19.23 5.15 -12.19
C VAL A 69 18.86 6.56 -12.66
N MET A 70 19.71 7.55 -12.38
CA MET A 70 19.53 8.94 -12.84
C MET A 70 19.55 9.06 -14.37
N ALA A 71 20.41 8.29 -15.05
CA ALA A 71 20.54 8.34 -16.50
C ALA A 71 19.45 7.57 -17.25
N THR A 72 18.92 6.50 -16.66
CA THR A 72 17.97 5.61 -17.32
C THR A 72 16.52 5.81 -16.88
N GLY A 73 16.30 6.40 -15.69
CA GLY A 73 14.98 6.52 -15.07
C GLY A 73 14.36 5.18 -14.67
N VAL A 74 15.15 4.09 -14.66
CA VAL A 74 14.71 2.75 -14.31
C VAL A 74 15.60 2.23 -13.19
N SER A 75 14.97 1.90 -12.05
CA SER A 75 15.66 1.22 -10.95
C SER A 75 15.63 -0.29 -11.17
N PRO A 76 16.77 -0.99 -11.12
CA PRO A 76 16.79 -2.45 -11.12
C PRO A 76 16.21 -2.97 -9.81
N LYS A 77 15.15 -3.79 -9.91
CA LYS A 77 14.53 -4.50 -8.77
C LYS A 77 15.53 -5.36 -7.97
N GLU A 78 16.67 -5.68 -8.56
CA GLU A 78 17.71 -6.52 -7.95
C GLU A 78 18.65 -5.75 -7.01
N TRP A 79 18.61 -4.42 -7.01
CA TRP A 79 19.42 -3.58 -6.11
C TRP A 79 18.65 -3.14 -4.84
N GLU A 80 17.32 -3.31 -4.79
CA GLU A 80 16.51 -2.96 -3.61
C GLU A 80 16.79 -3.86 -2.39
N ASN A 81 17.52 -4.97 -2.54
CA ASN A 81 17.79 -5.90 -1.44
C ASN A 81 19.10 -5.64 -0.67
N ASN A 82 19.87 -4.59 -0.98
CA ASN A 82 21.23 -4.45 -0.41
C ASN A 82 21.67 -3.02 -0.07
N THR A 83 20.74 -2.10 0.22
CA THR A 83 21.09 -0.77 0.74
C THR A 83 20.18 -0.41 1.90
N ASP A 84 20.71 -0.57 3.12
CA ASP A 84 20.15 -0.01 4.34
C ASP A 84 19.94 1.51 4.21
N GLU A 85 18.78 1.96 4.66
CA GLU A 85 18.13 3.26 4.43
C GLU A 85 18.93 4.52 4.93
N PRO A 86 18.47 5.74 4.58
CA PRO A 86 17.49 6.38 5.47
C PRO A 86 16.31 7.11 4.77
N GLU A 87 15.13 6.87 5.33
CA GLU A 87 13.93 7.73 5.42
C GLU A 87 13.40 8.45 4.17
N SER A 88 12.37 7.83 3.56
CA SER A 88 11.20 8.53 3.02
C SER A 88 9.97 7.63 3.20
N GLU A 89 9.42 7.67 4.41
CA GLU A 89 8.18 7.04 4.89
C GLU A 89 8.10 5.49 4.83
N PRO A 90 7.81 4.82 5.96
CA PRO A 90 8.02 3.40 6.12
C PRO A 90 7.01 2.61 5.29
N GLN A 91 7.44 2.05 4.15
CA GLN A 91 6.88 0.78 3.70
C GLN A 91 7.45 -0.31 4.60
N GLY A 92 7.02 -0.31 5.87
CA GLY A 92 7.21 -1.47 6.72
C GLY A 92 6.67 -2.67 5.95
N GLU A 93 7.46 -3.74 5.87
CA GLU A 93 6.95 -5.05 5.51
C GLU A 93 5.59 -5.23 6.21
N ILE A 94 4.51 -5.13 5.44
CA ILE A 94 3.18 -5.37 5.99
C ILE A 94 3.10 -6.90 6.07
N THR A 95 3.75 -7.47 7.08
CA THR A 95 3.42 -8.80 7.61
C THR A 95 2.04 -8.67 8.24
N GLY A 96 1.04 -8.52 7.38
CA GLY A 96 -0.31 -8.15 7.74
C GLY A 96 -1.32 -8.80 6.81
N VAL A 97 -2.47 -9.13 7.38
CA VAL A 97 -3.55 -9.78 6.65
C VAL A 97 -4.23 -8.75 5.77
N THR A 98 -4.11 -8.89 4.46
CA THR A 98 -4.77 -7.99 3.51
C THR A 98 -6.08 -8.60 3.02
N VAL A 99 -7.18 -7.88 3.22
CA VAL A 99 -8.48 -8.24 2.62
C VAL A 99 -8.54 -7.60 1.24
N ALA A 100 -8.90 -8.35 0.20
CA ALA A 100 -9.04 -7.83 -1.16
C ALA A 100 -10.45 -8.09 -1.71
N MET A 101 -10.93 -7.17 -2.54
CA MET A 101 -12.22 -7.27 -3.23
C MET A 101 -11.99 -6.99 -4.73
N PRO A 102 -12.59 -7.78 -5.64
CA PRO A 102 -12.57 -7.48 -7.07
C PRO A 102 -13.13 -6.07 -7.37
N ILE A 103 -12.47 -5.34 -8.27
CA ILE A 103 -12.83 -3.95 -8.56
C ILE A 103 -14.24 -3.82 -9.18
N ASP A 104 -14.74 -4.86 -9.86
CA ASP A 104 -16.10 -4.89 -10.42
C ASP A 104 -17.20 -4.85 -9.34
N LYS A 105 -16.88 -5.24 -8.11
CA LYS A 105 -17.80 -5.24 -6.96
C LYS A 105 -17.71 -3.98 -6.11
N VAL A 106 -16.90 -3.00 -6.51
CA VAL A 106 -16.60 -1.82 -5.71
C VAL A 106 -16.74 -0.56 -6.53
N LYS A 107 -17.49 0.41 -6.02
CA LYS A 107 -17.50 1.76 -6.58
C LYS A 107 -16.51 2.62 -5.81
N VAL A 108 -15.26 2.66 -6.28
CA VAL A 108 -14.10 3.25 -5.58
C VAL A 108 -14.36 4.66 -5.06
N GLY A 109 -14.85 5.59 -5.90
CA GLY A 109 -15.12 6.97 -5.46
C GLY A 109 -16.21 7.10 -4.38
N ASN A 110 -17.17 6.17 -4.34
CA ASN A 110 -18.16 6.11 -3.27
C ASN A 110 -17.56 5.46 -2.01
N LEU A 111 -16.72 4.44 -2.19
CA LEU A 111 -16.08 3.73 -1.09
C LEU A 111 -15.15 4.66 -0.30
N THR A 112 -14.30 5.43 -0.99
CA THR A 112 -13.41 6.42 -0.36
C THR A 112 -14.24 7.45 0.41
N ALA A 113 -15.26 8.03 -0.22
CA ALA A 113 -16.17 8.97 0.45
C ALA A 113 -16.88 8.36 1.67
N LEU A 114 -17.25 7.07 1.62
CA LEU A 114 -17.89 6.38 2.75
C LEU A 114 -16.92 6.24 3.92
N ILE A 115 -15.68 5.82 3.64
CA ILE A 115 -14.63 5.64 4.63
C ILE A 115 -14.26 6.99 5.24
N ASP A 116 -14.04 8.03 4.42
CA ASP A 116 -13.74 9.39 4.89
C ASP A 116 -14.83 9.96 5.79
N SER A 117 -16.10 9.75 5.42
CA SER A 117 -17.25 10.26 6.19
C SER A 117 -17.37 9.68 7.60
N LYS A 118 -16.70 8.56 7.87
CA LYS A 118 -16.76 7.81 9.12
C LYS A 118 -15.36 7.43 9.63
N ALA A 119 -14.31 8.05 9.10
CA ALA A 119 -12.93 7.64 9.34
C ALA A 119 -12.60 7.61 10.84
N GLY A 120 -12.99 8.64 11.60
CA GLY A 120 -12.75 8.67 13.04
C GLY A 120 -13.38 7.51 13.81
N LEU A 121 -14.61 7.10 13.44
CA LEU A 121 -15.27 5.96 14.07
C LEU A 121 -14.67 4.62 13.63
N ILE A 122 -14.34 4.48 12.34
CA ILE A 122 -13.78 3.24 11.79
C ILE A 122 -12.37 2.99 12.36
N LYS A 123 -11.53 4.03 12.44
CA LYS A 123 -10.19 3.96 13.04
C LYS A 123 -10.26 3.45 14.48
N LYS A 124 -11.13 4.04 15.30
CA LYS A 124 -11.34 3.59 16.68
C LYS A 124 -11.91 2.18 16.77
N ALA A 125 -12.93 1.86 15.97
CA ALA A 125 -13.59 0.56 15.98
C ALA A 125 -12.62 -0.60 15.66
N LEU A 126 -11.81 -0.44 14.60
CA LEU A 126 -10.84 -1.44 14.17
C LEU A 126 -9.53 -1.38 14.98
N GLY A 127 -9.26 -0.26 15.65
CA GLY A 127 -8.03 -0.04 16.41
C GLY A 127 -6.83 0.31 15.51
N ILE A 128 -7.07 0.96 14.38
CA ILE A 128 -6.06 1.23 13.34
C ILE A 128 -5.82 2.74 13.18
N ALA A 129 -4.57 3.11 12.90
CA ALA A 129 -4.17 4.50 12.70
C ALA A 129 -4.50 4.99 11.28
N ASP A 130 -4.33 4.11 10.29
CA ASP A 130 -4.52 4.42 8.89
C ASP A 130 -5.62 3.58 8.22
N LEU A 131 -6.29 4.19 7.24
CA LEU A 131 -7.39 3.62 6.46
C LEU A 131 -7.07 3.61 4.96
N GLY A 132 -5.79 3.70 4.59
CA GLY A 132 -5.33 3.63 3.21
C GLY A 132 -5.89 2.41 2.49
N ILE A 133 -6.24 2.61 1.23
CA ILE A 133 -6.73 1.55 0.34
C ILE A 133 -5.81 1.54 -0.86
N SER A 134 -5.30 0.36 -1.22
CA SER A 134 -4.56 0.19 -2.47
C SER A 134 -5.51 -0.23 -3.58
N ILE A 135 -5.44 0.44 -4.72
CA ILE A 135 -6.29 0.17 -5.88
C ILE A 135 -5.38 -0.29 -7.01
N ASP A 136 -5.53 -1.55 -7.39
CA ASP A 136 -4.87 -2.17 -8.54
C ASP A 136 -5.84 -2.22 -9.74
N GLU A 137 -5.37 -2.69 -10.90
CA GLU A 137 -6.19 -2.81 -12.11
C GLU A 137 -7.42 -3.73 -11.91
N ASP A 138 -7.26 -4.81 -11.15
CA ASP A 138 -8.29 -5.86 -11.01
C ASP A 138 -8.95 -5.89 -9.62
N LYS A 139 -8.36 -5.24 -8.62
CA LYS A 139 -8.76 -5.41 -7.21
C LYS A 139 -8.53 -4.16 -6.37
N VAL A 140 -9.30 -4.09 -5.29
CA VAL A 140 -9.16 -3.09 -4.22
C VAL A 140 -8.73 -3.83 -2.96
N SER A 141 -7.59 -3.43 -2.41
CA SER A 141 -6.93 -4.08 -1.28
C SER A 141 -6.96 -3.19 -0.04
N PHE A 142 -7.26 -3.79 1.11
CA PHE A 142 -7.40 -3.14 2.42
C PHE A 142 -6.27 -3.65 3.35
N PRO A 143 -5.08 -3.02 3.31
CA PRO A 143 -3.93 -3.41 4.12
C PRO A 143 -4.05 -2.86 5.55
N TRP A 144 -5.19 -3.08 6.20
CA TRP A 144 -5.52 -2.47 7.49
C TRP A 144 -5.05 -3.29 8.69
N PHE A 145 -4.70 -4.56 8.50
CA PHE A 145 -4.62 -5.53 9.60
C PHE A 145 -3.22 -6.14 9.71
N SER A 146 -2.74 -6.28 10.95
CA SER A 146 -1.50 -7.01 11.28
C SER A 146 -1.71 -8.53 11.28
N THR A 147 -0.64 -9.31 11.38
CA THR A 147 -0.70 -10.79 11.36
C THR A 147 -1.37 -11.40 12.61
N GLU A 148 -1.40 -10.70 13.75
CA GLU A 148 -1.85 -11.25 15.04
C GLU A 148 -3.35 -11.00 15.34
N ILE A 149 -4.24 -11.27 14.38
CA ILE A 149 -5.70 -11.11 14.59
C ILE A 149 -6.38 -12.45 14.83
N GLU A 150 -7.20 -12.52 15.88
CA GLU A 150 -8.06 -13.67 16.17
C GLU A 150 -9.01 -13.96 14.99
N PRO A 151 -9.19 -15.24 14.59
CA PRO A 151 -9.96 -15.60 13.39
C PRO A 151 -11.40 -15.06 13.40
N GLU A 152 -12.09 -15.04 14.55
CA GLU A 152 -13.44 -14.49 14.66
C GLU A 152 -13.47 -12.96 14.40
N THR A 153 -12.46 -12.26 14.89
CA THR A 153 -12.30 -10.82 14.68
C THR A 153 -11.97 -10.53 13.21
N LEU A 154 -11.07 -11.31 12.60
CA LEU A 154 -10.75 -11.19 11.18
C LEU A 154 -11.98 -11.46 10.29
N GLN A 155 -12.78 -12.46 10.61
CA GLN A 155 -14.03 -12.75 9.89
C GLN A 155 -15.01 -11.59 10.00
N THR A 156 -15.15 -11.01 11.20
CA THR A 156 -15.98 -9.82 11.43
C THR A 156 -15.53 -8.65 10.57
N TYR A 157 -14.22 -8.37 10.54
CA TYR A 157 -13.65 -7.29 9.74
C TYR A 157 -13.82 -7.51 8.24
N THR A 158 -13.64 -8.75 7.79
CA THR A 158 -13.89 -9.15 6.39
C THR A 158 -15.34 -8.91 5.99
N ARG A 159 -16.31 -9.30 6.84
CA ARG A 159 -17.73 -9.04 6.60
C ARG A 159 -18.04 -7.55 6.58
N PHE A 160 -17.42 -6.79 7.47
CA PHE A 160 -17.56 -5.33 7.52
C PHE A 160 -17.07 -4.66 6.24
N ILE A 161 -15.86 -4.99 5.77
CA ILE A 161 -15.32 -4.49 4.50
C ILE A 161 -16.22 -4.87 3.32
N ALA A 162 -16.68 -6.13 3.25
CA ALA A 162 -17.60 -6.56 2.20
C ALA A 162 -18.91 -5.76 2.21
N ALA A 163 -19.44 -5.42 3.38
CA ALA A 163 -20.63 -4.58 3.53
C ALA A 163 -20.38 -3.13 3.09
N LEU A 164 -19.20 -2.55 3.38
CA LEU A 164 -18.79 -1.23 2.88
C LEU A 164 -18.75 -1.22 1.35
N CYS A 165 -18.10 -2.21 0.75
CA CYS A 165 -18.03 -2.38 -0.70
C CYS A 165 -19.43 -2.49 -1.32
N LYS A 166 -20.30 -3.33 -0.76
CA LYS A 166 -21.70 -3.47 -1.20
C LYS A 166 -22.47 -2.16 -1.11
N MET A 167 -22.30 -1.41 -0.02
CA MET A 167 -22.94 -0.09 0.17
C MET A 167 -22.42 0.95 -0.84
N SER A 168 -21.12 0.90 -1.19
CA SER A 168 -20.52 1.80 -2.18
C SER A 168 -21.20 1.70 -3.56
N VAL A 169 -21.58 0.48 -3.96
CA VAL A 169 -22.26 0.19 -5.23
C VAL A 169 -23.72 0.62 -5.18
N ASN A 170 -24.43 0.29 -4.09
CA ASN A 170 -25.87 0.52 -3.98
C ASN A 170 -26.25 1.99 -3.77
N GLN A 171 -25.38 2.80 -3.17
CA GLN A 171 -25.69 4.20 -2.92
C GLN A 171 -25.36 5.11 -4.10
N LYS A 172 -26.34 5.91 -4.54
CA LYS A 172 -26.18 6.83 -5.67
C LYS A 172 -25.21 7.98 -5.38
N ARG A 173 -25.20 8.50 -4.14
CA ARG A 173 -24.31 9.58 -3.66
C ARG A 173 -23.96 9.36 -2.19
N ILE A 174 -22.72 9.65 -1.82
CA ILE A 174 -22.20 9.59 -0.45
C ILE A 174 -21.47 10.91 -0.17
N GLN A 175 -21.66 11.46 1.04
CA GLN A 175 -21.01 12.69 1.48
C GLN A 175 -19.75 12.33 2.26
N ALA A 176 -18.58 12.78 1.82
CA ALA A 176 -17.28 12.49 2.46
C ALA A 176 -17.03 13.26 3.76
N LYS A 177 -17.99 14.06 4.23
CA LYS A 177 -17.80 14.92 5.41
C LYS A 177 -17.85 14.10 6.69
N ASP A 178 -16.72 14.04 7.41
CA ASP A 178 -16.70 13.51 8.77
C ASP A 178 -17.51 14.42 9.71
N LYS A 179 -18.30 13.80 10.57
CA LYS A 179 -19.16 14.49 11.53
C LYS A 179 -18.78 14.01 12.92
N LYS A 180 -18.31 14.94 13.76
CA LYS A 180 -18.14 14.70 15.19
C LYS A 180 -19.46 14.24 15.79
N VAL A 181 -19.41 13.18 16.57
CA VAL A 181 -20.56 12.57 17.22
C VAL A 181 -20.31 12.54 18.72
N ASP A 182 -21.30 12.96 19.50
CA ASP A 182 -21.23 12.94 20.97
C ASP A 182 -21.28 11.51 21.55
N ASN A 183 -21.93 10.58 20.86
CA ASN A 183 -22.01 9.18 21.25
C ASN A 183 -21.60 8.24 20.10
N GLU A 184 -20.38 7.74 20.18
CA GLU A 184 -19.73 6.92 19.15
C GLU A 184 -20.41 5.55 19.00
N ILE A 185 -20.72 4.88 20.12
CA ILE A 185 -21.40 3.57 20.10
C ILE A 185 -22.76 3.69 19.40
N TYR A 186 -23.56 4.72 19.75
CA TYR A 186 -24.88 4.90 19.14
C TYR A 186 -24.78 5.16 17.63
N ALA A 187 -23.91 6.09 17.22
CA ALA A 187 -23.76 6.42 15.81
C ALA A 187 -23.22 5.25 14.99
N PHE A 188 -22.21 4.54 15.50
CA PHE A 188 -21.65 3.40 14.80
C PHE A 188 -22.63 2.24 14.74
N ARG A 189 -23.41 1.99 15.81
CA ARG A 189 -24.52 1.03 15.77
C ARG A 189 -25.52 1.35 14.65
N CYS A 190 -25.97 2.60 14.54
CA CYS A 190 -26.87 3.01 13.46
C CYS A 190 -26.24 2.81 12.08
N PHE A 191 -24.93 3.02 11.95
CA PHE A 191 -24.19 2.76 10.73
C PHE A 191 -24.14 1.26 10.39
N LEU A 192 -23.85 0.40 11.36
CA LEU A 192 -23.86 -1.06 11.18
C LEU A 192 -25.24 -1.58 10.76
N LEU A 193 -26.32 -1.02 11.30
CA LEU A 193 -27.68 -1.36 10.87
C LEU A 193 -27.92 -1.00 9.40
N ARG A 194 -27.41 0.17 8.95
CA ARG A 194 -27.50 0.58 7.54
C ARG A 194 -26.66 -0.31 6.62
N LEU A 195 -25.56 -0.87 7.12
CA LEU A 195 -24.73 -1.85 6.41
C LEU A 195 -25.36 -3.25 6.35
N GLY A 196 -26.40 -3.51 7.16
CA GLY A 196 -27.13 -4.78 7.17
C GLY A 196 -26.76 -5.74 8.30
N PHE A 197 -26.05 -5.28 9.34
CA PHE A 197 -25.72 -6.09 10.53
C PHE A 197 -26.95 -6.20 11.46
N ILE A 198 -27.99 -6.87 10.98
CA ILE A 198 -29.31 -7.01 11.62
C ILE A 198 -29.56 -8.49 11.91
N GLY A 199 -29.92 -8.82 13.14
CA GLY A 199 -30.20 -10.19 13.55
C GLY A 199 -29.23 -10.70 14.62
N ASN A 200 -29.43 -11.96 15.02
CA ASN A 200 -28.64 -12.61 16.05
C ASN A 200 -27.29 -13.09 15.53
N GLU A 201 -27.20 -13.40 14.25
CA GLU A 201 -25.98 -13.82 13.56
C GLU A 201 -24.89 -12.74 13.56
N TYR A 202 -25.29 -11.46 13.58
CA TYR A 202 -24.36 -10.31 13.68
C TYR A 202 -24.19 -9.81 15.11
N LYS A 203 -24.65 -10.55 16.13
CA LYS A 203 -24.51 -10.12 17.53
C LYS A 203 -23.05 -10.10 17.96
N ALA A 204 -22.28 -11.12 17.59
CA ALA A 204 -20.84 -11.19 17.85
C ALA A 204 -20.09 -10.08 17.09
N ASP A 205 -20.36 -9.96 15.79
CA ASP A 205 -19.77 -8.94 14.91
C ASP A 205 -19.97 -7.52 15.47
N ARG A 206 -21.20 -7.17 15.89
CA ARG A 206 -21.50 -5.87 16.50
C ARG A 206 -20.77 -5.67 17.81
N LYS A 207 -20.63 -6.71 18.64
CA LYS A 207 -19.89 -6.61 19.91
C LYS A 207 -18.41 -6.29 19.65
N ILE A 208 -17.79 -6.95 18.67
CA ILE A 208 -16.40 -6.72 18.29
C ILE A 208 -16.21 -5.31 17.74
N LEU A 209 -17.07 -4.89 16.80
CA LEU A 209 -16.96 -3.58 16.13
C LEU A 209 -17.28 -2.38 17.04
N LEU A 210 -17.99 -2.58 18.15
CA LEU A 210 -18.35 -1.52 19.10
C LEU A 210 -17.43 -1.47 20.33
N LYS A 211 -16.55 -2.46 20.53
CA LYS A 211 -15.80 -2.64 21.80
C LYS A 211 -14.88 -1.47 22.17
N ASN A 212 -14.34 -0.78 21.16
CA ASN A 212 -13.35 0.30 21.32
C ASN A 212 -13.98 1.71 21.28
N LEU A 213 -15.30 1.82 21.13
CA LEU A 213 -16.01 3.10 20.98
C LEU A 213 -16.60 3.56 22.33
N GLN A 214 -16.76 4.87 22.48
CA GLN A 214 -17.27 5.47 23.72
C GLN A 214 -18.78 5.79 23.66
N GLY A 215 -19.44 5.72 24.82
CA GLY A 215 -20.84 6.14 25.01
C GLY A 215 -21.81 4.99 25.28
N SER A 216 -23.06 5.16 24.88
CA SER A 216 -24.16 4.21 25.12
C SER A 216 -24.81 3.76 23.82
N ALA A 217 -25.11 2.47 23.68
CA ALA A 217 -25.81 1.97 22.50
C ALA A 217 -27.29 2.41 22.42
N ALA A 218 -27.87 2.88 23.53
CA ALA A 218 -29.31 3.11 23.66
C ALA A 218 -29.74 4.54 23.30
N PHE A 219 -28.94 5.56 23.63
CA PHE A 219 -29.34 6.96 23.52
C PHE A 219 -28.39 7.76 22.65
N LYS A 220 -28.92 8.61 21.77
CA LYS A 220 -28.12 9.45 20.88
C LYS A 220 -27.23 10.46 21.65
N ASN A 221 -27.68 10.94 22.81
CA ASN A 221 -27.02 12.01 23.56
C ASN A 221 -26.41 11.54 24.91
N GLY A 222 -26.11 10.25 25.07
CA GLY A 222 -25.40 9.72 26.25
C GLY A 222 -26.20 9.68 27.57
N THR A 223 -27.21 10.54 27.74
CA THR A 223 -28.13 10.55 28.89
C THR A 223 -29.44 9.83 28.58
N LYS A 224 -29.96 9.12 29.59
CA LYS A 224 -31.37 8.68 29.62
C LYS A 224 -32.20 9.96 29.69
N GLY A 225 -32.90 10.32 28.61
CA GLY A 225 -33.90 11.38 28.68
C GLY A 225 -35.04 10.91 29.57
N GLY A 226 -35.00 11.26 30.86
CA GLY A 226 -35.98 10.86 31.86
C GLY A 226 -35.43 10.91 33.28
N GLU A 227 -35.05 12.10 33.73
CA GLU A 227 -35.26 12.51 35.12
C GLU A 227 -36.13 13.77 35.07
N GLU A 228 -37.44 13.54 35.11
CA GLU A 228 -38.45 14.42 35.70
C GLU A 228 -39.39 13.52 36.52
#